data_AF-H9ACW8-F1
#
_entry.id   AF-H9ACW8-F1
#
_cell.length_a   1.000
_cell.length_b   1.000
_cell.length_c   1.000
_cell.angle_alpha   90.00
_cell.angle_beta   90.00
_cell.angle_gamma   90.00
#
_symmetry.space_group_name_H-M   'P 1'
#
loop_
_entity.id
_entity.type
_entity.pdbx_description
1 polymer ?
#
loop_
_entity_poly.entity_id
_entity_poly.type
_entity_poly.pdbx_seq_one_letter_code
_entity_poly.pdbx_strand_id
1 'polypeptide(L)'
;MLKIIFPSIMLLPLTWLSNNKNMWINVTSYSFMISLLSAMFLWQNDMSILNFSLLFSTDSLSSPLIILTTWLLPLMLLASQNHMKKETELNKKTYISMLVLLQILLIMTFSANELIMFYVLFEAT
;
A
#
# COMPACT_ATOMS: atom_id res chain seq x y z
N MET A 1 12.01 3.31 -0.70
CA MET A 1 10.71 2.75 -1.11
C MET A 1 10.59 1.24 -1.12
N LEU A 2 11.58 0.47 -1.60
CA LEU A 2 11.50 -1.01 -1.64
C LEU A 2 11.12 -1.68 -0.32
N LYS A 3 11.55 -1.12 0.82
CA LYS A 3 11.18 -1.60 2.17
C LYS A 3 9.68 -1.61 2.44
N ILE A 4 8.88 -0.79 1.74
CA ILE A 4 7.42 -0.75 1.84
C ILE A 4 6.76 -1.50 0.69
N ILE A 5 7.30 -1.35 -0.52
CA ILE A 5 6.78 -2.03 -1.73
C ILE A 5 6.87 -3.55 -1.59
N PHE A 6 7.96 -4.08 -1.02
CA PHE A 6 8.11 -5.53 -0.89
C PHE A 6 7.09 -6.14 0.10
N PRO A 7 6.91 -5.61 1.33
CA PRO A 7 5.81 -6.03 2.20
C PRO A 7 4.41 -5.88 1.59
N SER A 8 4.14 -4.81 0.83
CA SER A 8 2.82 -4.63 0.22
C SER A 8 2.56 -5.66 -0.89
N ILE A 9 3.56 -5.99 -1.72
CA ILE A 9 3.46 -7.09 -2.68
C ILE A 9 3.21 -8.42 -1.95
N MET A 10 3.85 -8.64 -0.79
CA MET A 10 3.66 -9.85 0.00
C MET A 10 2.26 -9.97 0.64
N LEU A 11 1.45 -8.90 0.67
CA LEU A 11 0.03 -9.03 1.02
C LEU A 11 -0.76 -9.83 -0.02
N LEU A 12 -0.37 -9.80 -1.31
CA LEU A 12 -1.03 -10.60 -2.34
C LEU A 12 -0.98 -12.10 -2.02
N PRO A 13 0.18 -12.78 -1.92
CA PRO A 13 0.21 -14.19 -1.58
C PRO A 13 -0.43 -14.49 -0.21
N LEU A 14 -0.33 -13.56 0.76
CA LEU A 14 -1.00 -13.70 2.05
C LEU A 14 -2.53 -13.79 1.92
N THR A 15 -3.14 -13.00 1.03
CA THR A 15 -4.59 -13.03 0.79
C THR A 15 -5.04 -14.36 0.19
N TRP A 16 -4.25 -14.92 -0.73
CA TRP A 16 -4.61 -16.15 -1.43
C TRP A 16 -4.36 -17.41 -0.59
N LEU A 17 -3.24 -17.44 0.15
CA LEU A 17 -2.81 -18.60 0.95
C LEU A 17 -3.47 -18.66 2.34
N SER A 18 -4.09 -17.60 2.82
CA SER A 18 -4.75 -17.60 4.12
C SER A 18 -6.07 -18.38 4.14
N ASN A 19 -6.35 -19.00 5.29
CA ASN A 19 -7.64 -19.61 5.56
C ASN A 19 -8.75 -18.57 5.59
N ASN A 20 -9.92 -18.90 5.05
CA ASN A 20 -11.02 -17.94 4.83
C ASN A 20 -11.53 -17.26 6.11
N LYS A 21 -11.46 -17.95 7.26
CA LYS A 21 -11.85 -17.38 8.56
C LYS A 21 -10.87 -16.31 9.04
N ASN A 22 -9.57 -16.50 8.80
CA ASN A 22 -8.50 -15.66 9.33
C ASN A 22 -7.97 -14.64 8.29
N MET A 23 -8.41 -14.75 7.03
CA MET A 23 -7.97 -13.89 5.94
C MET A 23 -8.05 -12.41 6.29
N TRP A 24 -9.23 -11.93 6.72
CA TRP A 24 -9.42 -10.52 7.08
C TRP A 24 -8.49 -10.07 8.21
N ILE A 25 -8.32 -10.91 9.23
CA ILE A 25 -7.48 -10.62 10.41
C ILE A 25 -6.00 -10.54 10.01
N ASN A 26 -5.53 -11.50 9.21
CA ASN A 26 -4.14 -11.53 8.76
C ASN A 26 -3.85 -10.32 7.86
N VAL A 27 -4.67 -10.04 6.86
CA VAL A 27 -4.41 -8.93 5.94
C VAL A 27 -4.45 -7.59 6.68
N THR A 28 -5.45 -7.37 7.54
CA THR A 28 -5.55 -6.14 8.33
C THR A 28 -4.36 -5.95 9.26
N SER A 29 -3.97 -6.97 10.03
CA SER A 29 -2.82 -6.87 10.94
C SER A 29 -1.50 -6.57 10.23
N TYR A 30 -1.18 -7.29 9.14
CA TYR A 30 0.03 -7.02 8.35
C TYR A 30 -0.03 -5.65 7.66
N SER A 31 -1.20 -5.20 7.21
CA SER A 31 -1.34 -3.85 6.65
C SER A 31 -1.11 -2.74 7.68
N PHE A 32 -1.57 -2.93 8.93
CA PHE A 32 -1.23 -2.02 10.03
C PHE A 32 0.27 -2.00 10.32
N MET A 33 0.95 -3.15 10.29
CA MET A 33 2.41 -3.19 10.43
C MET A 33 3.14 -2.41 9.32
N ILE A 34 2.66 -2.51 8.07
CA ILE A 34 3.19 -1.72 6.95
C ILE A 34 2.97 -0.22 7.19
N SER A 35 1.80 0.16 7.69
CA SER A 35 1.49 1.56 8.00
C SER A 35 2.35 2.14 9.14
N LEU A 36 2.74 1.32 10.12
CA LEU A 36 3.68 1.73 11.16
C LEU A 36 5.10 1.92 10.61
N LEU A 37 5.51 1.06 9.68
CA LEU A 37 6.80 1.18 9.00
C LEU A 37 6.88 2.45 8.13
N SER A 38 5.78 2.89 7.52
CA SER A 38 5.76 4.09 6.68
C SER A 38 6.01 5.39 7.44
N ALA A 39 5.72 5.43 8.74
CA ALA A 39 6.01 6.58 9.61
C ALA A 39 7.50 6.95 9.64
N MET A 40 8.41 6.02 9.29
CA MET A 40 9.84 6.32 9.16
C MET A 40 10.14 7.40 8.11
N PHE A 41 9.25 7.61 7.12
CA PHE A 41 9.44 8.65 6.09
C PHE A 41 9.18 10.07 6.56
N LEU A 42 8.64 10.27 7.77
CA LEU A 42 8.52 11.61 8.38
C LEU A 42 9.88 12.22 8.73
N TRP A 43 10.94 11.41 8.77
CA TRP A 43 12.27 11.88 9.09
C TRP A 43 12.92 12.55 7.86
N GLN A 44 12.55 13.79 7.61
CA GLN A 44 13.11 14.63 6.55
C GLN A 44 13.88 15.80 7.13
N ASN A 45 15.08 16.05 6.58
CA ASN A 45 15.79 17.31 6.79
C ASN A 45 15.34 18.30 5.72
N ASP A 46 14.95 19.51 6.12
CA ASP A 46 14.30 20.53 5.29
C ASP A 46 15.02 20.87 3.96
N MET A 47 16.32 20.56 3.84
CA MET A 47 17.14 20.96 2.70
C MET A 47 17.48 19.83 1.72
N SER A 48 17.15 18.56 2.04
CA SER A 48 17.55 17.42 1.20
C SER A 48 16.39 16.48 0.92
N ILE A 49 16.09 16.29 -0.36
CA ILE A 49 15.28 15.19 -0.85
C ILE A 49 15.88 13.87 -0.35
N LEU A 50 15.04 13.00 0.23
CA LEU A 50 15.45 11.64 0.57
C LEU A 50 15.51 10.80 -0.72
N ASN A 51 16.67 10.81 -1.37
CA ASN A 51 16.94 9.97 -2.52
C ASN A 51 17.28 8.55 -2.07
N PHE A 52 16.38 7.59 -2.34
CA PHE A 52 16.64 6.18 -2.07
C PHE A 52 17.40 5.50 -3.22
N SER A 53 17.06 5.84 -4.46
CA SER A 53 17.62 5.24 -5.69
C SER A 53 17.30 6.14 -6.89
N LEU A 54 17.84 5.83 -8.07
CA LEU A 54 17.53 6.55 -9.32
C LEU A 54 16.02 6.59 -9.66
N LEU A 55 15.29 5.52 -9.33
CA LEU A 55 13.86 5.38 -9.65
C LEU A 55 12.95 5.99 -8.59
N PHE A 56 13.37 5.95 -7.32
CA PHE A 56 12.52 6.30 -6.19
C PHE A 56 13.16 7.33 -5.27
N SER A 57 12.45 8.44 -5.07
CA SER A 57 12.78 9.54 -4.17
C SER A 57 11.54 9.90 -3.32
N THR A 58 11.76 10.54 -2.18
CA THR A 58 10.66 11.07 -1.35
C THR A 58 10.98 12.45 -0.80
N ASP A 59 10.13 13.41 -1.14
CA ASP A 59 10.15 14.80 -0.68
C ASP A 59 9.15 15.02 0.46
N SER A 60 9.21 16.20 1.08
CA SER A 60 8.29 16.62 2.17
C SER A 60 6.82 16.62 1.79
N LEU A 61 6.51 16.70 0.49
CA LEU A 61 5.14 16.59 -0.02
C LEU A 61 4.71 15.14 -0.27
N SER A 62 5.62 14.28 -0.72
CA SER A 62 5.30 12.87 -0.99
C SER A 62 5.19 12.03 0.28
N SER A 63 5.98 12.33 1.32
CA SER A 63 6.03 11.51 2.54
C SER A 63 4.68 11.44 3.26
N PRO A 64 3.89 12.53 3.45
CA PRO A 64 2.60 12.45 4.12
C PRO A 64 1.57 11.72 3.25
N LEU A 65 1.66 11.84 1.92
CA LEU A 65 0.78 11.13 0.98
C LEU A 65 1.04 9.62 1.01
N ILE A 66 2.30 9.20 1.04
CA ILE A 66 2.67 7.79 1.18
C ILE A 66 2.21 7.23 2.54
N ILE A 67 2.36 8.01 3.62
CA ILE A 67 1.87 7.59 4.94
C ILE A 67 0.36 7.43 4.91
N LEU A 68 -0.37 8.43 4.39
CA LEU A 68 -1.83 8.39 4.29
C LEU A 68 -2.30 7.17 3.46
N THR A 69 -1.71 6.91 2.30
CA THR A 69 -2.08 5.77 1.44
C THR A 69 -1.88 4.44 2.15
N THR A 70 -0.75 4.27 2.87
CA THR A 70 -0.50 3.05 3.65
C THR A 70 -1.45 2.88 4.84
N TRP A 71 -1.96 3.98 5.38
CA TRP A 71 -2.91 3.96 6.49
C TRP A 71 -4.36 3.72 6.02
N LEU A 72 -4.68 4.15 4.80
CA LEU A 72 -6.01 3.93 4.22
C LEU A 72 -6.31 2.45 3.95
N LEU A 73 -5.33 1.62 3.58
CA LEU A 73 -5.61 0.20 3.30
C LEU A 73 -6.24 -0.55 4.51
N PRO A 74 -5.66 -0.55 5.73
CA PRO A 74 -6.29 -1.21 6.88
C PRO A 74 -7.69 -0.65 7.17
N LEU A 75 -7.89 0.66 7.03
CA LEU A 75 -9.19 1.31 7.25
C LEU A 75 -10.25 0.86 6.23
N MET A 76 -9.87 0.78 4.94
CA MET A 76 -10.75 0.29 3.87
C MET A 76 -11.11 -1.18 4.08
N LEU A 77 -10.19 -2.00 4.56
CA LEU A 77 -10.46 -3.40 4.90
C LEU A 77 -11.47 -3.53 6.03
N LEU A 78 -11.33 -2.74 7.11
CA LEU A 78 -12.30 -2.73 8.22
C LEU A 78 -13.69 -2.26 7.76
N ALA A 79 -13.76 -1.23 6.94
CA ALA A 79 -15.02 -0.69 6.43
C ALA A 79 -15.75 -1.67 5.49
N SER A 80 -15.00 -2.34 4.60
CA SER A 80 -15.57 -3.24 3.59
C SER A 80 -15.94 -4.63 4.12
N GLN A 81 -15.38 -5.06 5.25
CA GLN A 81 -15.60 -6.41 5.80
C GLN A 81 -17.09 -6.72 5.99
N ASN A 82 -17.91 -5.78 6.45
CA ASN A 82 -19.31 -6.03 6.75
C ASN A 82 -20.17 -6.20 5.49
N HIS A 83 -19.94 -5.35 4.48
CA HIS A 83 -20.67 -5.40 3.20
C HIS A 83 -20.36 -6.70 2.45
N MET A 84 -19.09 -7.14 2.46
CA MET A 84 -18.64 -8.31 1.73
C MET A 84 -19.00 -9.65 2.40
N LYS A 85 -19.66 -9.69 3.57
CA LYS A 85 -19.93 -10.95 4.29
C LYS A 85 -20.70 -11.98 3.45
N LYS A 86 -21.65 -11.53 2.63
CA LYS A 86 -22.54 -12.39 1.82
C LYS A 86 -21.91 -12.87 0.51
N GLU A 87 -20.75 -12.33 0.12
CA GLU A 87 -20.08 -12.68 -1.13
C GLU A 87 -19.33 -14.01 -1.05
N THR A 88 -19.08 -14.59 -2.23
CA THR A 88 -18.26 -15.80 -2.37
C THR A 88 -16.82 -15.56 -1.91
N GLU A 89 -16.12 -16.62 -1.52
CA GLU A 89 -14.75 -16.53 -1.02
C GLU A 89 -13.77 -16.02 -2.08
N LEU A 90 -13.96 -16.44 -3.33
CA LEU A 90 -13.19 -15.92 -4.46
C LEU A 90 -13.39 -14.42 -4.64
N ASN A 91 -14.62 -13.92 -4.59
CA ASN A 91 -14.92 -12.48 -4.72
C ASN A 91 -14.30 -11.66 -3.58
N LYS A 92 -14.25 -12.21 -2.36
CA LYS A 92 -13.55 -11.56 -1.23
C LYS A 92 -12.04 -11.48 -1.47
N LYS A 93 -11.44 -12.56 -1.97
CA LYS A 93 -10.01 -12.63 -2.31
C LYS A 93 -9.64 -11.66 -3.43
N THR A 94 -10.44 -11.62 -4.50
CA THR A 94 -10.21 -10.69 -5.61
C THR A 94 -10.39 -9.24 -5.15
N TYR A 95 -11.43 -8.92 -4.38
CA TYR A 95 -11.64 -7.57 -3.85
C TYR A 95 -10.45 -7.09 -3.00
N ILE A 96 -9.96 -7.90 -2.07
CA ILE A 96 -8.80 -7.54 -1.26
C ILE A 96 -7.55 -7.40 -2.13
N SER A 97 -7.37 -8.28 -3.12
CA SER A 97 -6.23 -8.16 -4.05
C SER A 97 -6.27 -6.87 -4.86
N MET A 98 -7.45 -6.39 -5.26
CA MET A 98 -7.60 -5.12 -5.97
C MET A 98 -7.23 -3.93 -5.07
N LEU A 99 -7.66 -3.93 -3.80
CA LEU A 99 -7.26 -2.90 -2.83
C LEU A 99 -5.74 -2.88 -2.61
N VAL A 100 -5.12 -4.05 -2.48
CA VAL A 100 -3.66 -4.17 -2.31
C VAL A 100 -2.93 -3.68 -3.56
N LEU A 101 -3.42 -4.01 -4.76
CA LEU A 101 -2.81 -3.61 -6.02
C LEU A 101 -2.89 -2.08 -6.21
N LEU A 102 -4.04 -1.48 -5.90
CA LEU A 102 -4.22 -0.04 -5.90
C LEU A 102 -3.27 0.66 -4.91
N GLN A 103 -3.09 0.09 -3.70
CA GLN A 103 -2.12 0.62 -2.74
C GLN A 103 -0.68 0.56 -3.27
N ILE A 104 -0.28 -0.56 -3.89
CA ILE A 104 1.06 -0.71 -4.47
C ILE A 104 1.31 0.34 -5.54
N LEU A 105 0.35 0.55 -6.44
CA LEU A 105 0.44 1.56 -7.50
C LEU A 105 0.57 2.97 -6.91
N LEU A 106 -0.28 3.35 -5.94
CA LEU A 106 -0.21 4.66 -5.30
C LEU A 106 1.11 4.92 -4.55
N ILE A 107 1.68 3.91 -3.91
CA ILE A 107 2.99 4.06 -3.25
C ILE A 107 4.08 4.33 -4.31
N MET A 108 3.99 3.67 -5.46
CA MET A 108 4.92 3.89 -6.56
C MET A 108 4.69 5.24 -7.26
N THR A 109 3.45 5.71 -7.44
CA THR A 109 3.18 7.02 -8.04
C THR A 109 3.80 8.14 -7.22
N PHE A 110 3.54 8.17 -5.91
CA PHE A 110 4.04 9.25 -5.05
C PHE A 110 5.54 9.22 -4.81
N SER A 111 6.23 8.15 -5.20
CA SER A 111 7.68 8.06 -5.06
C SER A 111 8.44 8.01 -6.38
N ALA A 112 7.75 8.14 -7.52
CA ALA A 112 8.38 8.12 -8.83
C ALA A 112 9.22 9.38 -9.05
N ASN A 113 10.50 9.20 -9.40
CA ASN A 113 11.41 10.30 -9.68
C ASN A 113 11.28 10.83 -11.13
N GLU A 114 10.96 9.94 -12.08
CA GLU A 114 10.79 10.26 -13.50
C GLU A 114 9.32 10.57 -13.83
N LEU A 115 9.05 11.67 -14.54
CA LEU A 115 7.68 12.13 -14.86
C LEU A 115 6.91 11.15 -15.76
N ILE A 116 7.58 10.48 -16.69
CA ILE A 116 6.94 9.43 -17.52
C ILE A 116 6.49 8.25 -16.63
N MET A 117 7.31 7.84 -15.67
CA MET A 117 6.98 6.75 -14.76
C MET A 117 5.83 7.14 -13.84
N PHE A 118 5.85 8.38 -13.33
CA PHE A 118 4.74 8.94 -12.59
C PHE A 118 3.43 8.87 -13.39
N TYR A 119 3.43 9.32 -14.65
CA TYR A 119 2.24 9.33 -15.51
C TYR A 119 1.66 7.94 -15.74
N VAL A 120 2.50 6.96 -16.10
CA VAL A 120 2.05 5.58 -16.34
C VAL A 120 1.46 4.97 -15.08
N LEU A 121 2.10 5.18 -13.93
CA LEU A 121 1.59 4.68 -12.66
C LEU A 121 0.30 5.42 -12.24
N PHE A 122 0.17 6.70 -12.57
CA PHE A 122 -1.00 7.51 -12.28
C PHE A 122 -2.22 7.09 -13.12
N GLU A 123 -2.02 6.74 -14.39
CA GLU A 123 -3.11 6.16 -15.20
C GLU A 123 -3.46 4.72 -14.80
N ALA A 124 -2.52 4.01 -14.17
CA ALA A 124 -2.75 2.63 -13.71
C ALA A 124 -3.61 2.55 -12.44
N THR A 125 -3.67 3.61 -11.62
CA THR A 125 -4.49 3.69 -10.40
C THR A 125 -5.94 4.02 -10.70
#